data_AF-A0A542D499-F1
#
_entry.id   AF-A0A542D499-F1
#
_cell.length_a   1.000
_cell.length_b   1.000
_cell.length_c   1.000
_cell.angle_alpha   90.00
_cell.angle_beta   90.00
_cell.angle_gamma   90.00
#
_symmetry.space_group_name_H-M   'P 1'
#
loop_
_entity.id
_entity.type
_entity.pdbx_description
1 polymer ?
#
loop_
_entity_poly.entity_id
_entity_poly.type
_entity_poly.pdbx_seq_one_letter_code
_entity_poly.pdbx_strand_id
1 'polypeptide(L)'
;MRYEKIDSNMAVVLAANALNSKKIKYVSGSLDAVYMTKHRFSDGNRKGWVVSAKLNVPESFEPNMVFVEVSDPSGVVYIPPIL
;
A
#
# COMPACT_ATOMS: atom_id res chain seq x y z
N MET A 1 16.18 5.45 6.86
CA MET A 1 16.78 5.41 5.50
C MET A 1 15.90 6.24 4.58
N ARG A 2 16.46 7.03 3.67
CA ARG A 2 15.72 7.70 2.58
C ARG A 2 16.14 7.03 1.28
N TYR A 3 15.19 6.67 0.43
CA TYR A 3 15.50 6.12 -0.89
C TYR A 3 15.88 7.26 -1.85
N GLU A 4 16.56 6.98 -2.95
CA GLU A 4 16.72 7.98 -4.03
C GLU A 4 15.42 8.11 -4.83
N LYS A 5 14.76 6.97 -5.08
CA LYS A 5 13.44 6.86 -5.71
C LYS A 5 12.85 5.48 -5.39
N ILE A 6 11.56 5.42 -5.11
CA ILE A 6 10.84 4.15 -4.99
C ILE A 6 10.19 3.84 -6.34
N ASP A 7 10.52 2.69 -6.93
CA ASP A 7 9.83 2.16 -8.10
C ASP A 7 8.60 1.31 -7.72
N SER A 8 7.83 0.88 -8.72
CA SER A 8 6.59 0.13 -8.50
C SER A 8 6.83 -1.20 -7.77
N ASN A 9 7.91 -1.90 -8.10
CA ASN A 9 8.22 -3.20 -7.51
C ASN A 9 8.58 -3.03 -6.03
N MET A 10 9.39 -2.02 -5.71
CA MET A 10 9.76 -1.70 -4.34
C MET A 10 8.53 -1.25 -3.53
N ALA A 11 7.62 -0.46 -4.11
CA ALA A 11 6.38 -0.09 -3.46
C ALA A 11 5.50 -1.31 -3.12
N VAL A 12 5.36 -2.26 -4.06
CA VAL A 12 4.64 -3.53 -3.83
C VAL A 12 5.30 -4.34 -2.71
N VAL A 13 6.62 -4.45 -2.68
CA VAL A 13 7.35 -5.17 -1.62
C VAL A 13 7.14 -4.52 -0.26
N LEU A 14 7.23 -3.18 -0.18
CA LEU A 14 7.01 -2.44 1.07
C LEU A 14 5.57 -2.60 1.57
N ALA A 15 4.58 -2.54 0.68
CA ALA A 15 3.18 -2.75 1.02
C ALA A 15 2.91 -4.19 1.49
N ALA A 16 3.43 -5.20 0.78
CA ALA A 16 3.31 -6.61 1.16
C ALA A 16 3.90 -6.88 2.55
N ASN A 17 5.10 -6.34 2.83
CA ASN A 17 5.74 -6.47 4.14
C ASN A 17 4.89 -5.84 5.25
N ALA A 18 4.30 -4.67 5.01
CA ALA A 18 3.42 -4.01 5.97
C ALA A 18 2.13 -4.81 6.22
N LEU A 19 1.48 -5.31 5.17
CA LEU A 19 0.29 -6.16 5.29
C LEU A 19 0.59 -7.45 6.09
N ASN A 20 1.71 -8.12 5.79
CA ASN A 20 2.17 -9.31 6.49
C ASN A 20 2.45 -9.02 7.97
N SER A 21 3.11 -7.89 8.28
CA SER A 21 3.39 -7.49 9.66
C SER A 21 2.13 -7.25 10.49
N LYS A 22 1.06 -6.75 9.85
CA LYS A 22 -0.26 -6.53 10.46
C LYS A 22 -1.16 -7.77 10.40
N LYS A 23 -0.67 -8.90 9.86
CA LYS A 23 -1.43 -10.14 9.67
C LYS A 23 -2.69 -9.97 8.80
N ILE A 24 -2.71 -8.99 7.90
CA ILE A 24 -3.81 -8.76 6.96
C ILE A 24 -3.65 -9.76 5.80
N LYS A 25 -4.61 -10.68 5.67
CA LYS A 25 -4.59 -11.69 4.61
C LYS A 25 -5.14 -11.12 3.30
N TYR A 26 -4.38 -11.26 2.22
CA TYR A 26 -4.76 -10.84 0.87
C TYR A 26 -4.51 -11.97 -0.13
N VAL A 27 -5.09 -11.86 -1.32
CA VAL A 27 -4.95 -12.84 -2.41
C VAL A 27 -3.56 -12.72 -3.03
N SER A 28 -2.83 -13.83 -3.11
CA SER A 28 -1.49 -13.82 -3.72
C SER A 28 -1.54 -13.32 -5.16
N GLY A 29 -0.63 -12.40 -5.52
CA GLY A 29 -0.57 -11.79 -6.85
C GLY A 29 -1.59 -10.69 -7.10
N SER A 30 -2.39 -10.29 -6.10
CA SER A 30 -3.39 -9.22 -6.27
C SER A 30 -2.86 -7.81 -6.02
N LEU A 31 -1.57 -7.63 -5.70
CA LEU A 31 -1.05 -6.29 -5.43
C LEU A 31 -0.82 -5.54 -6.73
N ASP A 32 -1.34 -4.32 -6.80
CA ASP A 32 -1.10 -3.41 -7.91
C ASP A 32 -0.75 -2.01 -7.38
N ALA A 33 0.19 -1.33 -8.04
CA ALA A 33 0.77 -0.09 -7.54
C ALA A 33 0.59 1.05 -8.55
N VAL A 34 -0.04 2.14 -8.09
CA VAL A 34 -0.25 3.34 -8.90
C VAL A 34 0.50 4.52 -8.29
N TYR A 35 1.32 5.19 -9.10
CA TYR A 35 2.05 6.37 -8.66
C TYR A 35 1.13 7.60 -8.63
N MET A 36 1.16 8.33 -7.51
CA MET A 36 0.36 9.51 -7.26
C MET A 36 1.28 10.71 -7.01
N THR A 37 0.98 11.85 -7.62
CA THR A 37 1.72 13.13 -7.45
C THR A 37 0.86 14.27 -6.91
N LYS A 38 -0.46 14.02 -6.77
CA LYS A 38 -1.46 14.96 -6.27
C LYS A 38 -2.16 14.47 -5.01
N HIS A 39 -1.87 13.24 -4.57
CA HIS A 39 -2.39 12.67 -3.33
C HIS A 39 -1.58 13.19 -2.15
N ARG A 40 -2.26 13.58 -1.07
CA ARG A 40 -1.59 13.93 0.18
C ARG A 40 -1.48 12.67 1.02
N PHE A 41 -0.27 12.14 1.08
CA PHE A 41 0.05 10.94 1.85
C PHE A 41 0.02 11.24 3.34
N SER A 42 -0.17 10.20 4.14
CA SER A 42 -0.37 10.29 5.59
C SER A 42 0.83 10.85 6.35
N ASP A 43 2.05 10.77 5.78
CA ASP A 43 3.26 11.40 6.33
C ASP A 43 3.46 12.85 5.87
N GLY A 44 2.49 13.42 5.14
CA GLY A 44 2.53 14.78 4.61
C GLY A 44 3.25 14.92 3.27
N ASN A 45 3.83 13.85 2.72
CA ASN A 45 4.38 13.88 1.36
C ASN A 45 3.27 14.04 0.31
N ARG A 46 3.62 14.66 -0.82
CA ARG A 46 2.68 14.92 -1.93
C ARG A 46 2.81 13.91 -3.08
N LYS A 47 3.72 12.96 -2.95
CA LYS A 47 3.96 11.95 -3.97
C LYS A 47 4.36 10.61 -3.35
N GLY A 48 4.04 9.54 -4.05
CA GLY A 48 4.24 8.19 -3.59
C GLY A 48 3.42 7.21 -4.40
N TRP A 49 3.30 5.99 -3.88
CA TRP A 49 2.55 4.91 -4.49
C TRP A 49 1.35 4.58 -3.62
N VAL A 50 0.20 4.38 -4.26
CA VAL A 50 -0.95 3.72 -3.63
C VAL A 50 -0.97 2.29 -4.15
N VAL A 51 -0.84 1.33 -3.25
CA VAL A 51 -0.86 -0.09 -3.56
C VAL A 51 -2.20 -0.68 -3.14
N SER A 52 -2.97 -1.23 -4.07
CA SER A 52 -4.19 -1.97 -3.75
C SER A 52 -3.86 -3.44 -3.48
N ALA A 53 -4.64 -4.08 -2.61
CA ALA A 53 -4.59 -5.54 -2.41
C ALA A 53 -5.99 -6.09 -2.17
N LYS A 54 -6.37 -7.14 -2.90
CA LYS A 54 -7.64 -7.85 -2.69
C LYS A 54 -7.54 -8.68 -1.41
N LEU A 55 -8.43 -8.43 -0.45
CA LEU A 55 -8.46 -9.14 0.82
C LEU A 55 -8.94 -10.58 0.61
N ASN A 56 -8.40 -11.50 1.42
CA ASN A 56 -8.82 -12.90 1.40
C ASN A 56 -10.04 -13.10 2.32
N VAL A 57 -11.17 -12.56 1.87
CA VAL A 57 -12.50 -12.63 2.49
C VAL A 57 -13.52 -13.13 1.47
N PRO A 58 -14.69 -13.65 1.89
CA PRO A 58 -15.75 -14.01 0.96
C PRO A 58 -16.17 -12.82 0.08
N GLU A 59 -16.57 -13.07 -1.17
CA GLU A 59 -16.89 -11.99 -2.12
C GLU A 59 -18.05 -11.08 -1.68
N SER A 60 -18.91 -11.57 -0.80
CA SER A 60 -20.02 -10.81 -0.22
C SER A 60 -19.63 -9.91 0.96
N PHE A 61 -18.37 -9.97 1.42
CA PHE A 61 -17.90 -9.18 2.55
C PHE A 61 -17.27 -7.88 2.06
N GLU A 62 -17.63 -6.80 2.72
CA GLU A 62 -16.95 -5.51 2.60
C GLU A 62 -16.23 -5.18 3.91
N PRO A 63 -15.02 -4.59 3.83
CA PRO A 63 -14.27 -4.33 2.61
C PRO A 63 -13.61 -5.61 2.06
N ASN A 64 -13.61 -5.76 0.73
CA ASN A 64 -12.89 -6.83 0.02
C ASN A 64 -11.51 -6.40 -0.51
N MET A 65 -11.09 -5.16 -0.22
CA MET A 65 -9.86 -4.56 -0.70
C MET A 65 -9.27 -3.62 0.35
N VAL A 66 -7.94 -3.52 0.37
CA VAL A 66 -7.20 -2.55 1.18
C VAL A 66 -6.28 -1.73 0.28
N PHE A 67 -6.14 -0.45 0.59
CA PHE A 67 -5.17 0.44 -0.03
C PHE A 67 -4.02 0.71 0.93
N VAL A 68 -2.79 0.73 0.43
CA VAL A 68 -1.59 0.96 1.20
C VAL A 68 -0.84 2.12 0.58
N GLU A 69 -0.61 3.15 1.36
CA GLU A 69 0.19 4.31 0.97
C GLU A 69 1.67 4.02 1.19
N VAL A 70 2.50 4.29 0.19
CA VAL A 70 3.97 4.21 0.26
C VAL A 70 4.55 5.53 -0.23
N SER A 71 5.02 6.38 0.69
CA SER A 71 5.53 7.71 0.35
C SER A 71 6.89 7.66 -0.35
N ASP A 72 7.03 8.41 -1.44
CA ASP A 72 8.28 8.52 -2.22
C ASP A 72 8.96 9.88 -1.98
N PRO A 73 10.23 9.94 -1.56
CA PRO A 73 11.18 8.84 -1.42
C PRO A 73 11.38 8.34 0.02
N SER A 74 10.52 8.74 0.97
CA SER A 74 10.70 8.43 2.39
C SER A 74 10.57 6.93 2.70
N GLY A 75 9.80 6.19 1.90
CA GLY A 75 9.46 4.79 2.14
C GLY A 75 8.54 4.58 3.33
N VAL A 76 7.91 5.64 3.83
CA VAL A 76 6.92 5.53 4.90
C VAL A 76 5.71 4.79 4.35
N VAL A 77 5.31 3.72 5.04
CA VAL A 77 4.16 2.91 4.67
C VAL A 77 3.02 3.19 5.64
N TYR A 78 1.84 3.49 5.10
CA TYR A 78 0.62 3.68 5.86
C TYR A 78 -0.50 2.80 5.32
N ILE A 79 -1.19 2.11 6.23
CA ILE A 79 -2.37 1.29 5.93
C ILE A 79 -3.52 1.99 6.65
N PRO A 80 -4.48 2.60 5.93
CA PRO A 80 -5.67 3.18 6.52
C PRO A 80 -6.43 2.14 7.37
N PRO A 81 -7.10 2.55 8.46
CA PRO A 81 -7.97 1.68 9.22
C PRO A 81 -9.03 1.06 8.32
N ILE A 82 -9.19 -0.25 8.44
CA ILE A 82 -10.24 -1.02 7.77
C ILE A 82 -11.33 -1.18 8.84
N LEU A 83 -12.50 -0.57 8.60
CA LEU A 83 -13.67 -0.66 9.49
C LEU A 83 -14.50 -1.91 9.19
#